data_AF-A0A0N4W4K3-F1
#
_entry.id   AF-A0A0N4W4K3-F1
#
_cell.length_a   1.000
_cell.length_b   1.000
_cell.length_c   1.000
_cell.angle_alpha   90.00
_cell.angle_beta   90.00
_cell.angle_gamma   90.00
#
_symmetry.space_group_name_H-M   'P 1'
#
loop_
_entity.id
_entity.type
_entity.pdbx_description
1 polymer ?
#
loop_
_entity_poly.entity_id
_entity_poly.type
_entity_poly.pdbx_seq_one_letter_code
_entity_poly.pdbx_strand_id
1 'polypeptide(L)'
;MKFEEKETLIIVKNNPLIPHSVIASLRILCQFCDIQYYKSKCDGLTSIGSAEEFVNMCAGQLVITVKGSTVIDQQLTETQVNQQLTETQVNQVFSNAYEVHMCLSVSSTLIQNLTFPNLMRWKSCRKGQPALSVKNNVRLTHLGFPSCTMKGCIDHAVISGNPVLSQQQQSTVGQWCNTCDFGQGQGLFSFGSS
;
A
#
# COMPACT_ATOMS: atom_id res chain seq x y z
N MET A 1 -33.41 -30.62 -35.26
CA MET A 1 -32.11 -30.45 -34.58
C MET A 1 -32.36 -29.68 -33.30
N LYS A 2 -32.13 -30.29 -32.14
CA LYS A 2 -32.04 -29.55 -30.87
C LYS A 2 -30.57 -29.21 -30.65
N PHE A 3 -30.24 -27.93 -30.62
CA PHE A 3 -28.99 -27.45 -30.07
C PHE A 3 -29.31 -26.96 -28.66
N GLU A 4 -28.79 -27.64 -27.64
CA GLU A 4 -28.72 -27.12 -26.28
C GLU A 4 -27.38 -27.56 -25.66
N GLU A 5 -26.89 -26.73 -24.72
CA GLU A 5 -25.54 -26.60 -24.14
C GLU A 5 -24.64 -25.60 -24.88
N LYS A 6 -24.03 -24.58 -24.27
CA LYS A 6 -23.74 -24.29 -22.85
C LYS A 6 -23.36 -22.81 -22.70
N GLU A 7 -23.63 -22.19 -21.56
CA GLU A 7 -23.38 -20.77 -21.29
C GLU A 7 -21.92 -20.33 -21.56
N THR A 8 -21.75 -19.31 -22.41
CA THR A 8 -20.48 -18.58 -22.57
C THR A 8 -20.48 -17.37 -21.67
N LEU A 9 -19.76 -17.42 -20.55
CA LEU A 9 -19.58 -16.25 -19.68
C LEU A 9 -18.10 -16.05 -19.32
N ILE A 10 -17.43 -15.11 -20.01
CA ILE A 10 -16.18 -14.53 -19.51
C ILE A 10 -16.41 -13.04 -19.29
N ILE A 11 -16.58 -12.67 -18.03
CA ILE A 11 -16.62 -11.26 -17.62
C ILE A 11 -15.37 -11.01 -16.78
N VAL A 12 -14.45 -10.23 -17.33
CA VAL A 12 -13.46 -9.53 -16.52
C VAL A 12 -13.49 -8.10 -16.96
N LYS A 13 -13.88 -7.21 -16.06
CA LYS A 13 -13.75 -5.77 -16.32
C LYS A 13 -13.14 -5.11 -15.10
N ASN A 14 -12.10 -4.33 -15.32
CA ASN A 14 -11.42 -3.47 -14.35
C ASN A 14 -11.03 -4.15 -13.01
N ASN A 15 -10.72 -5.44 -13.03
CA ASN A 15 -10.21 -6.12 -11.85
C ASN A 15 -8.68 -5.90 -11.74
N PRO A 16 -8.18 -5.15 -10.73
CA PRO A 16 -6.75 -4.90 -10.54
C PRO A 16 -5.94 -6.16 -10.21
N LEU A 17 -6.60 -7.22 -9.72
CA LEU A 17 -5.94 -8.43 -9.26
C LEU A 17 -5.58 -9.40 -10.36
N ILE A 18 -6.12 -9.20 -11.57
CA ILE A 18 -5.90 -10.12 -12.67
C ILE A 18 -4.74 -9.58 -13.51
N PRO A 19 -3.57 -10.26 -13.53
CA PRO A 19 -2.42 -9.81 -14.30
C PRO A 19 -2.75 -9.68 -15.78
N HIS A 20 -2.09 -8.76 -16.47
CA HIS A 20 -2.26 -8.56 -17.91
C HIS A 20 -2.00 -9.85 -18.71
N SER A 21 -1.07 -10.69 -18.25
CA SER A 21 -0.80 -12.00 -18.87
C SER A 21 -1.99 -12.95 -18.78
N VAL A 22 -2.72 -12.95 -17.66
CA VAL A 22 -3.94 -13.75 -17.48
C VAL A 22 -5.07 -13.19 -18.34
N ILE A 23 -5.24 -11.86 -18.40
CA ILE A 23 -6.19 -11.21 -19.32
C ILE A 23 -5.89 -11.60 -20.78
N ALA A 24 -4.62 -11.61 -21.18
CA ALA A 24 -4.22 -12.01 -22.52
C ALA A 24 -4.62 -13.46 -22.82
N SER A 25 -4.38 -14.39 -21.89
CA SER A 25 -4.82 -15.78 -22.01
C SER A 25 -6.34 -15.91 -22.11
N LEU A 26 -7.09 -15.15 -21.31
CA LEU A 26 -8.57 -15.18 -21.35
C LEU A 26 -9.14 -14.66 -22.68
N ARG A 27 -8.49 -13.67 -23.30
CA ARG A 27 -8.87 -13.16 -24.63
C ARG A 27 -8.62 -14.17 -25.76
N ILE A 28 -7.60 -15.02 -25.62
CA ILE A 28 -7.38 -16.14 -26.56
C ILE A 28 -8.52 -17.16 -26.44
N LEU A 29 -8.95 -17.46 -25.21
CA LEU A 29 -10.01 -18.43 -24.93
C LEU A 29 -11.40 -17.94 -25.35
N CYS A 30 -11.70 -16.64 -25.20
CA CYS A 30 -12.94 -16.05 -25.71
C CYS A 30 -12.65 -14.79 -26.52
N GLN A 31 -12.42 -14.99 -27.81
CA GLN A 31 -12.08 -13.93 -28.76
C GLN A 31 -13.18 -12.87 -28.92
N PHE A 32 -14.43 -13.24 -28.60
CA PHE A 32 -15.60 -12.37 -28.72
C PHE A 32 -16.07 -11.76 -27.40
N CYS A 33 -15.40 -12.06 -26.27
CA CYS A 33 -15.77 -11.51 -24.96
C CYS A 33 -15.18 -10.11 -24.74
N ASP A 34 -15.98 -9.18 -24.20
CA ASP A 34 -15.50 -7.86 -23.75
C ASP A 34 -14.80 -7.97 -22.38
N ILE A 35 -13.50 -8.29 -22.44
CA ILE A 35 -12.60 -8.44 -21.30
C ILE A 35 -11.72 -7.18 -21.17
N GLN A 36 -11.93 -6.39 -20.13
CA GLN A 36 -11.20 -5.15 -19.85
C GLN A 36 -10.17 -5.35 -18.73
N TYR A 37 -8.99 -4.74 -18.91
CA TYR A 37 -7.95 -4.71 -17.89
C TYR A 37 -8.09 -3.44 -17.05
N TYR A 38 -7.79 -3.55 -15.75
CA TYR A 38 -7.62 -2.37 -14.92
C TYR A 38 -6.30 -1.67 -15.27
N LYS A 39 -6.34 -0.36 -15.48
CA LYS A 39 -5.15 0.46 -15.65
C LYS A 39 -5.15 1.56 -14.61
N SER A 40 -4.30 1.43 -13.60
CA SER A 40 -4.08 2.52 -12.66
C SER A 40 -3.36 3.68 -13.35
N LYS A 41 -3.75 4.90 -13.02
CA LYS A 41 -3.00 6.11 -13.38
C LYS A 41 -1.72 6.28 -12.56
N CYS A 42 -1.63 5.55 -11.45
CA CYS A 42 -0.53 5.57 -10.50
C CYS A 42 0.27 4.25 -10.55
N ASP A 43 0.43 3.65 -11.74
CA ASP A 43 1.26 2.47 -11.94
C ASP A 43 2.52 2.80 -12.75
N GLY A 44 3.66 2.23 -12.34
CA GLY A 44 4.95 2.39 -13.01
C GLY A 44 5.64 3.74 -12.79
N LEU A 45 5.29 4.52 -11.76
CA LEU A 45 5.95 5.80 -11.49
C LEU A 45 7.41 5.58 -11.07
N THR A 46 8.33 6.33 -11.68
CA THR A 46 9.77 6.31 -11.38
C THR A 46 10.19 7.43 -10.43
N SER A 47 9.39 8.47 -10.31
CA SER A 47 9.54 9.57 -9.35
C SER A 47 8.18 10.16 -9.04
N ILE A 48 8.06 10.77 -7.86
CA ILE A 48 6.91 11.58 -7.49
C ILE A 48 7.34 13.04 -7.65
N GLY A 49 6.53 13.85 -8.34
CA GLY A 49 6.72 15.30 -8.46
C GLY A 49 6.29 16.01 -7.17
N SER A 50 5.29 16.90 -7.26
CA SER A 50 4.74 17.56 -6.06
C SER A 50 3.79 16.64 -5.28
N ALA A 51 3.54 16.98 -4.01
CA ALA A 51 2.53 16.30 -3.20
C ALA A 51 1.12 16.40 -3.84
N GLU A 52 0.80 17.54 -4.45
CA GLU A 52 -0.46 17.75 -5.16
C GLU A 52 -0.57 16.87 -6.40
N GLU A 53 0.49 16.79 -7.21
CA GLU A 53 0.53 15.93 -8.39
C GLU A 53 0.34 14.47 -8.01
N PHE A 54 0.99 14.03 -6.94
CA PHE A 54 0.83 12.69 -6.39
C PHE A 54 -0.62 12.39 -5.99
N VAL A 55 -1.25 13.30 -5.24
CA VAL A 55 -2.65 13.15 -4.81
C VAL A 55 -3.57 13.09 -6.03
N ASN A 56 -3.40 14.01 -6.99
CA ASN A 56 -4.23 14.07 -8.18
C ASN A 56 -4.13 12.80 -9.05
N MET A 57 -2.95 12.17 -9.12
CA MET A 57 -2.75 10.95 -9.88
C MET A 57 -3.19 9.69 -9.13
N CYS A 58 -2.95 9.62 -7.83
CA CYS A 58 -3.00 8.37 -7.06
C CYS A 58 -4.22 8.25 -6.14
N ALA A 59 -4.93 9.35 -5.84
CA ALA A 59 -6.15 9.31 -5.04
C ALA A 59 -7.17 8.31 -5.59
N GLY A 60 -7.61 7.40 -4.72
CA GLY A 60 -8.61 6.39 -5.02
C GLY A 60 -8.18 5.31 -6.01
N GLN A 61 -6.91 5.25 -6.43
CA GLN A 61 -6.42 4.16 -7.28
C GLN A 61 -6.33 2.86 -6.48
N LEU A 62 -6.67 1.73 -7.12
CA LEU A 62 -6.61 0.39 -6.52
C LEU A 62 -5.18 -0.16 -6.49
N VAL A 63 -4.37 0.22 -7.49
CA VAL A 63 -2.96 -0.18 -7.60
C VAL A 63 -2.10 1.06 -7.60
N ILE A 64 -1.11 1.11 -6.72
CA ILE A 64 -0.14 2.20 -6.61
C ILE A 64 1.26 1.61 -6.73
N THR A 65 1.98 1.92 -7.80
CA THR A 65 3.35 1.44 -8.01
C THR A 65 4.28 2.64 -8.21
N VAL A 66 5.19 2.82 -7.26
CA VAL A 66 6.29 3.79 -7.30
C VAL A 66 7.59 3.03 -7.12
N LYS A 67 8.29 2.80 -8.23
CA LYS A 67 9.58 2.07 -8.27
C LYS A 67 10.79 2.98 -7.93
N GLY A 68 10.53 4.28 -7.82
CA GLY A 68 11.52 5.30 -7.49
C GLY A 68 11.94 5.34 -6.02
N SER A 69 13.18 5.73 -5.78
CA SER A 69 13.78 5.91 -4.46
C SER A 69 13.37 7.21 -3.76
N THR A 70 12.26 7.85 -4.13
CA THR A 70 11.67 8.90 -3.30
C THR A 70 11.08 8.24 -2.07
N VAL A 71 11.99 7.88 -1.16
CA VAL A 71 11.74 7.95 0.27
C VAL A 71 11.04 9.28 0.43
N ILE A 72 9.81 9.28 0.94
CA ILE A 72 9.28 10.49 1.55
C ILE A 72 10.14 10.65 2.82
N ASP A 73 11.42 10.99 2.66
CA ASP A 73 12.27 11.36 3.77
C ASP A 73 11.74 12.72 4.19
N GLN A 74 10.78 12.66 5.09
CA GLN A 74 10.20 13.79 5.80
C GLN A 74 11.25 14.34 6.77
N GLN A 75 12.45 14.62 6.26
CA GLN A 75 13.45 15.43 6.92
C GLN A 75 13.19 16.86 6.49
N LEU A 76 12.51 17.56 7.39
CA LEU A 76 12.41 19.01 7.41
C LEU A 76 13.82 19.59 7.34
N THR A 77 14.20 20.08 6.17
CA THR A 77 15.11 21.22 6.08
C THR A 77 14.32 22.36 5.47
N GLU A 78 14.49 23.56 6.04
CA GLU A 78 13.65 24.76 5.86
C GLU A 78 13.52 25.24 4.40
N THR A 79 14.21 24.61 3.46
CA THR A 79 14.17 24.90 2.02
C THR A 79 13.17 24.03 1.23
N GLN A 80 12.50 23.03 1.85
CA GLN A 80 11.60 22.06 1.17
C GLN A 80 10.14 22.06 1.67
N VAL A 81 9.63 23.23 2.07
CA VAL A 81 8.30 23.44 2.69
C VAL A 81 7.09 22.88 1.91
N ASN A 82 7.24 22.47 0.64
CA ASN A 82 6.12 22.08 -0.24
C ASN A 82 5.94 20.57 -0.50
N GLN A 83 6.67 19.67 0.19
CA GLN A 83 6.64 18.23 -0.10
C GLN A 83 5.94 17.37 0.97
N GLN A 84 5.24 17.98 1.92
CA GLN A 84 4.57 17.23 2.99
C GLN A 84 3.12 16.92 2.61
N LEU A 85 2.79 15.63 2.46
CA LEU A 85 1.40 15.19 2.43
C LEU A 85 0.79 15.38 3.83
N THR A 86 -0.37 16.02 3.87
CA THR A 86 -1.22 16.09 5.07
C THR A 86 -1.85 14.72 5.36
N GLU A 87 -2.36 14.53 6.59
CA GLU A 87 -3.15 13.32 6.93
C GLU A 87 -4.29 13.08 5.93
N THR A 88 -5.01 14.13 5.56
CA THR A 88 -6.09 14.07 4.56
C THR A 88 -5.58 13.58 3.21
N GLN A 89 -4.45 14.11 2.74
CA GLN A 89 -3.89 13.71 1.44
C GLN A 89 -3.37 12.27 1.44
N VAL A 90 -2.71 11.83 2.52
CA VAL A 90 -2.30 10.42 2.67
C VAL A 90 -3.55 9.53 2.63
N ASN A 91 -4.56 9.83 3.44
CA ASN A 91 -5.78 9.04 3.49
C ASN A 91 -6.55 9.06 2.16
N GLN A 92 -6.54 10.17 1.41
CA GLN A 92 -7.12 10.25 0.07
C GLN A 92 -6.40 9.33 -0.92
N VAL A 93 -5.05 9.38 -0.94
CA VAL A 93 -4.23 8.52 -1.81
C VAL A 93 -4.54 7.05 -1.57
N PHE A 94 -4.55 6.62 -0.30
CA PHE A 94 -4.65 5.21 0.04
C PHE A 94 -6.07 4.70 0.35
N SER A 95 -7.09 5.56 0.24
CA SER A 95 -8.49 5.23 0.57
C SER A 95 -9.01 3.95 -0.12
N ASN A 96 -8.64 3.71 -1.37
CA ASN A 96 -9.02 2.51 -2.13
C ASN A 96 -7.84 1.61 -2.48
N ALA A 97 -6.63 1.94 -2.01
CA ALA A 97 -5.43 1.22 -2.38
C ALA A 97 -5.52 -0.24 -1.90
N TYR A 98 -5.48 -1.16 -2.86
CA TYR A 98 -5.58 -2.58 -2.65
C TYR A 98 -4.19 -3.24 -2.72
N GLU A 99 -3.45 -2.94 -3.80
CA GLU A 99 -2.06 -3.34 -3.97
C GLU A 99 -1.18 -2.09 -4.08
N VAL A 100 -0.13 -2.06 -3.25
CA VAL A 100 0.85 -0.99 -3.23
C VAL A 100 2.22 -1.59 -3.46
N HIS A 101 3.04 -0.93 -4.27
CA HIS A 101 4.44 -1.26 -4.49
C HIS A 101 5.23 0.05 -4.43
N MET A 102 5.62 0.45 -3.22
CA MET A 102 6.36 1.68 -2.94
C MET A 102 7.10 1.58 -1.60
N CYS A 103 8.01 2.50 -1.32
CA CYS A 103 8.59 2.69 0.00
C CYS A 103 8.07 3.99 0.60
N LEU A 104 7.02 3.92 1.42
CA LEU A 104 6.45 5.09 2.09
C LEU A 104 7.18 5.32 3.42
N SER A 105 7.57 6.58 3.68
CA SER A 105 8.08 6.99 5.00
C SER A 105 7.21 8.11 5.54
N VAL A 106 6.64 7.89 6.73
CA VAL A 106 5.90 8.85 7.52
C VAL A 106 6.70 9.08 8.79
N SER A 107 7.53 10.11 8.77
CA SER A 107 8.47 10.43 9.83
C SER A 107 8.29 11.86 10.35
N SER A 108 8.35 12.04 11.67
CA SER A 108 8.38 13.38 12.29
C SER A 108 7.18 14.27 11.92
N THR A 109 5.99 13.69 11.73
CA THR A 109 4.78 14.43 11.39
C THR A 109 3.85 14.67 12.58
N LEU A 110 2.84 15.51 12.34
CA LEU A 110 1.72 15.73 13.26
C LEU A 110 0.48 14.87 12.93
N ILE A 111 0.62 13.88 12.03
CA ILE A 111 -0.46 12.97 11.67
C ILE A 111 -0.89 12.17 12.91
N GLN A 112 -2.20 12.06 13.10
CA GLN A 112 -2.83 11.33 14.19
C GLN A 112 -3.36 9.97 13.72
N ASN A 113 -3.93 9.91 12.52
CA ASN A 113 -4.59 8.70 12.01
C ASN A 113 -4.12 8.31 10.62
N LEU A 114 -3.57 7.11 10.52
CA LEU A 114 -3.25 6.45 9.26
C LEU A 114 -4.07 5.17 9.15
N THR A 115 -4.93 5.11 8.14
CA THR A 115 -5.73 3.91 7.86
C THR A 115 -5.59 3.54 6.40
N PHE A 116 -5.26 2.27 6.15
CA PHE A 116 -5.17 1.67 4.83
C PHE A 116 -6.31 0.65 4.69
N PRO A 117 -7.55 1.12 4.45
CA PRO A 117 -8.76 0.34 4.70
C PRO A 117 -8.91 -0.89 3.81
N ASN A 118 -8.44 -0.82 2.56
CA ASN A 118 -8.63 -1.84 1.52
C ASN A 118 -7.34 -2.60 1.17
N LEU A 119 -6.25 -2.34 1.89
CA LEU A 119 -4.94 -2.89 1.57
C LEU A 119 -4.92 -4.40 1.79
N MET A 120 -4.46 -5.12 0.77
CA MET A 120 -4.22 -6.57 0.81
C MET A 120 -2.76 -6.93 0.53
N ARG A 121 -2.01 -6.04 -0.12
CA ARG A 121 -0.60 -6.27 -0.44
C ARG A 121 0.19 -4.98 -0.55
N TRP A 122 1.32 -4.91 0.17
CA TRP A 122 2.25 -3.79 0.12
C TRP A 122 3.68 -4.30 -0.04
N LYS A 123 4.22 -4.11 -1.26
CA LYS A 123 5.60 -4.45 -1.61
C LYS A 123 6.54 -3.28 -1.43
N SER A 124 7.76 -3.57 -1.00
CA SER A 124 8.83 -2.58 -0.99
C SER A 124 9.21 -2.17 -2.40
N CYS A 125 9.43 -0.88 -2.63
CA CYS A 125 9.90 -0.35 -3.92
C CYS A 125 11.23 -0.95 -4.41
N ARG A 126 12.08 -1.43 -3.49
CA ARG A 126 13.34 -2.10 -3.78
C ARG A 126 13.77 -3.02 -2.63
N LYS A 127 14.61 -4.00 -2.94
CA LYS A 127 15.12 -4.99 -1.96
C LYS A 127 15.86 -4.30 -0.81
N GLY A 128 15.59 -4.74 0.42
CA GLY A 128 16.27 -4.24 1.63
C GLY A 128 15.78 -2.87 2.13
N GLN A 129 14.69 -2.34 1.56
CA GLN A 129 14.01 -1.16 2.10
C GLN A 129 12.66 -1.56 2.68
N PRO A 130 12.20 -0.89 3.74
CA PRO A 130 10.85 -1.06 4.23
C PRO A 130 9.85 -0.50 3.23
N ALA A 131 8.78 -1.26 2.99
CA ALA A 131 7.62 -0.81 2.24
C ALA A 131 6.91 0.33 2.96
N LEU A 132 6.93 0.30 4.30
CA LEU A 132 6.37 1.33 5.17
C LEU A 132 7.31 1.63 6.35
N SER A 133 7.67 2.89 6.53
CA SER A 133 8.32 3.39 7.74
C SER A 133 7.40 4.39 8.43
N VAL A 134 7.11 4.19 9.71
CA VAL A 134 6.33 5.11 10.54
C VAL A 134 7.17 5.44 11.77
N LYS A 135 7.84 6.60 11.76
CA LYS A 135 8.87 6.92 12.75
C LYS A 135 8.64 8.28 13.42
N ASN A 136 8.86 8.38 14.72
CA ASN A 136 8.94 9.70 15.40
C ASN A 136 7.70 10.60 15.23
N ASN A 137 6.50 10.04 14.98
CA ASN A 137 5.27 10.83 14.85
C ASN A 137 4.66 11.02 16.24
N VAL A 138 4.87 12.21 16.81
CA VAL A 138 4.56 12.50 18.22
C VAL A 138 3.07 12.52 18.54
N ARG A 139 2.20 12.61 17.53
CA ARG A 139 0.73 12.64 17.70
C ARG A 139 0.01 11.42 17.14
N LEU A 140 0.74 10.45 16.58
CA LEU A 140 0.12 9.29 15.94
C LEU A 140 -0.54 8.40 16.99
N THR A 141 -1.86 8.31 16.94
CA THR A 141 -2.71 7.54 17.85
C THR A 141 -3.31 6.31 17.17
N HIS A 142 -3.40 6.32 15.83
CA HIS A 142 -3.98 5.24 15.05
C HIS A 142 -3.14 4.87 13.83
N LEU A 143 -2.77 3.59 13.74
CA LEU A 143 -2.24 2.95 12.55
C LEU A 143 -3.02 1.66 12.26
N GLY A 144 -3.82 1.67 11.19
CA GLY A 144 -4.79 0.61 10.90
C GLY A 144 -4.64 -0.03 9.52
N PHE A 145 -4.75 -1.36 9.49
CA PHE A 145 -4.81 -2.17 8.27
C PHE A 145 -6.02 -3.13 8.29
N PRO A 146 -7.26 -2.62 8.27
CA PRO A 146 -8.47 -3.43 8.52
C PRO A 146 -8.65 -4.62 7.57
N SER A 147 -8.17 -4.52 6.34
CA SER A 147 -8.30 -5.55 5.31
C SER A 147 -7.15 -6.56 5.28
N CYS A 148 -6.03 -6.30 5.97
CA CYS A 148 -4.96 -7.29 6.06
C CYS A 148 -5.47 -8.49 6.89
N THR A 149 -5.47 -9.67 6.27
CA THR A 149 -5.98 -10.91 6.87
C THR A 149 -4.91 -12.01 6.97
N MET A 150 -3.74 -11.81 6.35
CA MET A 150 -2.69 -12.80 6.26
C MET A 150 -1.32 -12.18 6.51
N LYS A 151 -0.39 -13.01 7.01
CA LYS A 151 1.03 -12.65 7.09
C LYS A 151 1.58 -12.41 5.69
N GLY A 152 2.32 -11.33 5.51
CA GLY A 152 2.83 -10.89 4.21
C GLY A 152 1.91 -9.95 3.43
N CYS A 153 0.86 -9.42 4.09
CA CYS A 153 0.16 -8.24 3.60
C CYS A 153 1.15 -7.06 3.38
N ILE A 154 2.19 -6.95 4.21
CA ILE A 154 3.24 -5.93 4.10
C ILE A 154 4.61 -6.62 4.04
N ASP A 155 5.43 -6.32 3.03
CA ASP A 155 6.74 -6.97 2.86
C ASP A 155 7.69 -6.63 4.01
N HIS A 156 7.86 -5.35 4.31
CA HIS A 156 8.71 -4.90 5.41
C HIS A 156 8.17 -3.60 5.99
N ALA A 157 7.97 -3.55 7.31
CA ALA A 157 7.57 -2.34 8.02
C ALA A 157 8.56 -1.97 9.13
N VAL A 158 8.76 -0.68 9.36
CA VAL A 158 9.51 -0.17 10.52
C VAL A 158 8.63 0.80 11.30
N ILE A 159 8.34 0.50 12.56
CA ILE A 159 7.50 1.33 13.42
C ILE A 159 8.28 1.64 14.70
N SER A 160 8.71 2.89 14.88
CA SER A 160 9.59 3.24 16.00
C SER A 160 9.42 4.68 16.45
N GLY A 161 9.52 4.95 17.75
CA GLY A 161 9.54 6.32 18.26
C GLY A 161 8.22 7.08 18.13
N ASN A 162 7.07 6.39 17.97
CA ASN A 162 5.76 7.03 17.97
C ASN A 162 5.18 6.93 19.41
N PRO A 163 5.39 7.93 20.29
CA PRO A 163 5.17 7.80 21.74
C PRO A 163 3.71 7.56 22.13
N VAL A 164 2.75 7.98 21.31
CA VAL A 164 1.32 7.88 21.59
C VAL A 164 0.70 6.62 20.96
N LEU A 165 1.38 5.99 20.01
CA LEU A 165 0.89 4.80 19.32
C LEU A 165 0.97 3.59 20.27
N SER A 166 -0.18 2.99 20.58
CA SER A 166 -0.24 1.91 21.57
C SER A 166 0.51 0.66 21.12
N GLN A 167 1.05 -0.10 22.08
CA GLN A 167 1.68 -1.40 21.84
C GLN A 167 0.76 -2.35 21.08
N GLN A 168 -0.53 -2.34 21.43
CA GLN A 168 -1.52 -3.20 20.78
C GLN A 168 -1.60 -2.90 19.28
N GLN A 169 -1.61 -1.64 18.87
CA GLN A 169 -1.62 -1.28 17.45
C GLN A 169 -0.32 -1.70 16.75
N GLN A 170 0.83 -1.52 17.39
CA GLN A 170 2.12 -1.97 16.85
C GLN A 170 2.13 -3.49 16.65
N SER A 171 1.69 -4.26 17.64
CA SER A 171 1.57 -5.72 17.58
C SER A 171 0.61 -6.19 16.48
N THR A 172 -0.49 -5.46 16.23
CA THR A 172 -1.40 -5.76 15.12
C THR A 172 -0.69 -5.65 13.77
N VAL A 173 0.16 -4.64 13.56
CA VAL A 173 0.96 -4.56 12.32
C VAL A 173 1.91 -5.75 12.18
N GLY A 174 2.46 -6.23 13.31
CA GLY A 174 3.33 -7.40 13.38
C GLY A 174 2.69 -8.70 12.85
N GLN A 175 1.36 -8.80 12.88
CA GLN A 175 0.62 -9.96 12.36
C GLN A 175 0.59 -9.98 10.82
N TRP A 176 0.69 -8.82 10.19
CA TRP A 176 0.48 -8.63 8.75
C TRP A 176 1.77 -8.55 7.96
N CYS A 177 2.90 -8.26 8.60
CA CYS A 177 4.18 -8.08 7.90
C CYS A 177 5.00 -9.37 7.79
N ASN A 178 5.79 -9.50 6.72
CA ASN A 178 6.81 -10.55 6.63
C ASN A 178 7.99 -10.24 7.54
N THR A 179 8.42 -8.98 7.56
CA THR A 179 9.47 -8.46 8.45
C THR A 179 8.97 -7.17 9.08
N CYS A 180 9.00 -7.06 10.41
CA CYS A 180 8.70 -5.83 11.12
C CYS A 180 9.80 -5.52 12.12
N ASP A 181 10.26 -4.27 12.09
CA ASP A 181 11.17 -3.74 13.10
C ASP A 181 10.40 -2.75 13.98
N PHE A 182 10.20 -3.13 15.24
CA PHE A 182 9.64 -2.25 16.26
C PHE A 182 10.79 -1.62 17.05
N GLY A 183 10.80 -0.29 17.16
CA GLY A 183 11.84 0.42 17.92
C GLY A 183 11.89 -0.05 19.37
N GLN A 184 13.10 -0.37 19.87
CA GLN A 184 13.32 -0.79 21.26
C GLN A 184 12.79 0.29 22.21
N GLY A 185 11.72 -0.05 22.93
CA GLY A 185 11.00 0.87 23.80
C GLY A 185 9.67 0.34 24.31
N GLN A 186 9.16 -0.79 23.77
CA GLN A 186 7.91 -1.40 24.21
C GLN A 186 7.91 -2.93 23.97
N GLY A 187 8.28 -3.71 25.00
CA GLY A 187 7.99 -5.14 25.14
C GLY A 187 8.72 -6.12 24.21
N LEU A 188 9.68 -6.88 24.75
CA LEU A 188 10.22 -8.08 24.10
C LEU A 188 9.10 -9.08 23.81
N PHE A 189 8.84 -9.40 22.54
CA PHE A 189 8.37 -10.73 22.15
C PHE A 189 9.10 -11.18 20.88
N SER A 190 10.15 -11.96 21.09
CA SER A 190 10.67 -12.90 20.11
C SER A 190 9.61 -13.98 19.87
N PHE A 191 8.97 -13.98 18.70
CA PHE A 191 8.19 -15.15 18.26
C PHE A 191 9.17 -16.24 17.79
N GLY A 192 9.63 -17.04 18.75
CA GLY A 192 10.21 -18.35 18.46
C GLY A 192 9.13 -19.25 17.88
N SER A 193 9.46 -19.87 16.75
CA SER A 193 8.61 -20.89 16.12
C SER A 193 8.72 -22.19 16.92
N SER A 194 7.56 -22.76 17.29
CA SER A 194 7.42 -24.16 17.71
C SER A 194 6.48 -24.85 16.75
#